data_AF-A0A9W7WBV7-F1
#
_entry.id   AF-A0A9W7WBV7-F1
#
_cell.length_a   1.000
_cell.length_b   1.000
_cell.length_c   1.000
_cell.angle_alpha   90.00
_cell.angle_beta   90.00
_cell.angle_gamma   90.00
#
_symmetry.space_group_name_H-M   'P 1'
#
loop_
_entity.id
_entity.type
_entity.pdbx_description
1 polymer ?
#
loop_
_entity_poly.entity_id
_entity_poly.type
_entity_poly.pdbx_seq_one_letter_code
_entity_poly.pdbx_strand_id
1 'polypeptide(L)'
;MHNAVIFKGILFPVRLFIEKLPRHRDYKTANIPEKKETMRKLKEIAFPKAEELKMLLLKQYEKEYAEYLVLKRAEQEAEARETIRQQELEAERQRQAELQQRQREQEQFITFEEKIRRQELEKERRRIVQEFSIPESPTLPPDLLLPGVHGTPQAAFSTPAPPGEALDLISPTSGLPAFDRSLKPGVPVTAGQCVSVNGLRQLFVPAELCPNFLKLAEANTARAVETCGILCGKLMKNAFTVTHVIVPKQCGGPDYCDTENEEELFLIQDQNDLITLGWIHVRSFLDRFKYNTFLNMR
;
A
#
# COMPACT_ATOMS: atom_id res chain seq x y z
N MET A 1 20.55 11.27 -3.88
CA MET A 1 19.79 12.40 -4.43
C MET A 1 19.60 13.55 -3.44
N HIS A 2 19.03 13.36 -2.23
CA HIS A 2 18.81 14.47 -1.26
C HIS A 2 20.02 15.40 -1.07
N ASN A 3 21.24 14.83 -0.99
CA ASN A 3 22.49 15.57 -0.81
C ASN A 3 22.74 16.63 -1.89
N ALA A 4 22.24 16.46 -3.13
CA ALA A 4 22.40 17.48 -4.18
C ALA A 4 21.51 18.71 -3.92
N VAL A 5 20.26 18.48 -3.50
CA VAL A 5 19.25 19.56 -3.33
C VAL A 5 19.55 20.42 -2.10
N ILE A 6 19.88 19.79 -0.97
CA ILE A 6 20.19 20.52 0.28
C ILE A 6 21.48 21.35 0.12
N PHE A 7 22.51 20.80 -0.54
CA PHE A 7 23.72 21.56 -0.83
C PHE A 7 23.48 22.67 -1.86
N LYS A 8 22.68 22.46 -2.91
CA LYS A 8 22.30 23.55 -3.84
C LYS A 8 21.65 24.73 -3.09
N GLY A 9 20.70 24.47 -2.18
CA GLY A 9 20.05 25.52 -1.38
C GLY A 9 21.01 26.33 -0.50
N ILE A 10 21.98 25.67 0.15
CA ILE A 10 22.97 26.34 1.02
C ILE A 10 24.07 27.05 0.21
N LEU A 11 24.47 26.48 -0.94
CA LEU A 11 25.47 27.10 -1.81
C LEU A 11 24.90 28.21 -2.71
N PHE A 12 23.58 28.28 -2.96
CA PHE A 12 23.00 29.28 -3.86
C PHE A 12 23.36 30.72 -3.48
N PRO A 13 23.23 31.19 -2.22
CA PRO A 13 23.68 32.52 -1.82
C PRO A 13 25.20 32.71 -1.98
N VAL A 14 25.99 31.69 -1.61
CA VAL A 14 27.47 31.72 -1.70
C VAL A 14 27.91 31.88 -3.16
N ARG A 15 27.28 31.11 -4.06
CA ARG A 15 27.50 31.14 -5.50
C ARG A 15 27.07 32.47 -6.12
N LEU A 16 25.90 33.00 -5.71
CA LEU A 16 25.40 34.30 -6.15
C LEU A 16 26.39 35.42 -5.78
N PHE A 17 26.89 35.45 -4.53
CA PHE A 17 27.84 36.46 -4.05
C PHE A 17 29.25 36.35 -4.66
N ILE A 18 29.69 35.17 -5.12
CA ILE A 18 31.07 34.93 -5.58
C ILE A 18 31.20 34.78 -7.10
N GLU A 19 30.26 34.11 -7.77
CA GLU A 19 30.33 33.89 -9.23
C GLU A 19 29.57 34.95 -10.02
N LYS A 20 28.39 35.36 -9.53
CA LYS A 20 27.45 36.23 -10.26
C LYS A 20 27.63 37.71 -9.92
N LEU A 21 27.59 38.10 -8.64
CA LEU A 21 27.76 39.50 -8.20
C LEU A 21 29.04 40.16 -8.79
N PRO A 22 30.22 39.53 -8.76
CA PRO A 22 31.45 40.12 -9.33
C PRO A 22 31.44 40.36 -10.85
N ARG A 23 30.47 39.76 -11.56
CA ARG A 23 30.25 39.97 -13.00
C ARG A 23 29.19 41.04 -13.30
N HIS A 24 28.39 41.44 -12.30
CA HIS A 24 27.35 42.46 -12.48
C HIS A 24 27.96 43.83 -12.83
N ARG A 25 27.35 44.53 -13.80
CA ARG A 25 27.89 45.78 -14.38
C ARG A 25 28.19 46.81 -13.29
N ASP A 26 27.23 47.03 -12.41
CA ASP A 26 27.25 48.12 -11.44
C ASP A 26 27.94 47.74 -10.10
N TYR A 27 28.30 46.45 -9.94
CA TYR A 27 29.08 45.98 -8.78
C TYR A 27 30.53 46.50 -8.80
N LYS A 28 31.03 46.96 -9.94
CA LYS A 28 32.36 47.58 -10.07
C LYS A 28 32.36 49.05 -9.64
N THR A 29 31.27 49.78 -9.87
CA THR A 29 31.07 51.18 -9.45
C THR A 29 30.68 51.32 -7.98
N ALA A 30 30.15 50.27 -7.35
CA ALA A 30 29.84 50.22 -5.92
C ALA A 30 31.11 50.23 -5.03
N ASN A 31 31.61 51.44 -4.71
CA ASN A 31 32.66 51.67 -3.72
C ASN A 31 32.08 51.67 -2.28
N ILE A 32 31.77 50.48 -1.76
CA ILE A 32 31.18 50.29 -0.43
C ILE A 32 32.19 49.54 0.46
N PRO A 33 32.62 50.08 1.62
CA PRO A 33 33.59 49.40 2.49
C PRO A 33 33.06 48.06 3.02
N GLU A 34 31.74 47.95 3.21
CA GLU A 34 31.03 46.73 3.60
C GLU A 34 31.26 45.57 2.62
N LYS A 35 31.54 45.83 1.34
CA LYS A 35 31.87 44.79 0.34
C LYS A 35 33.14 44.04 0.70
N LYS A 36 34.17 44.73 1.23
CA LYS A 36 35.40 44.09 1.71
C LYS A 36 35.13 43.28 2.98
N GLU A 37 34.34 43.81 3.89
CA GLU A 37 33.99 43.17 5.17
C GLU A 37 33.08 41.95 5.00
N THR A 38 32.10 42.01 4.09
CA THR A 38 31.22 40.88 3.74
C THR A 38 31.99 39.78 3.02
N MET A 39 32.86 40.11 2.04
CA MET A 39 33.75 39.14 1.41
C MET A 39 34.73 38.51 2.41
N ARG A 40 35.16 39.28 3.43
CA ARG A 40 35.99 38.79 4.53
C ARG A 40 35.22 37.80 5.40
N LYS A 41 34.05 38.18 5.93
CA LYS A 41 33.17 37.30 6.73
C LYS A 41 32.76 36.02 5.99
N LEU A 42 32.50 36.12 4.69
CA LEU A 42 32.18 34.97 3.84
C LEU A 42 33.35 33.96 3.80
N LYS A 43 34.59 34.45 3.64
CA LYS A 43 35.82 33.63 3.63
C LYS A 43 36.26 33.12 5.00
N GLU A 44 36.25 33.97 6.02
CA GLU A 44 36.80 33.68 7.36
C GLU A 44 35.81 32.95 8.27
N ILE A 45 34.50 33.03 8.02
CA ILE A 45 33.47 32.49 8.92
C ILE A 45 32.50 31.55 8.19
N ALA A 46 31.94 31.96 7.05
CA ALA A 46 30.89 31.17 6.40
C ALA A 46 31.43 29.89 5.73
N PHE A 47 32.54 29.98 4.98
CA PHE A 47 33.15 28.80 4.35
C PHE A 47 33.64 27.74 5.35
N PRO A 48 34.40 28.07 6.43
CA PRO A 48 34.79 27.08 7.44
C PRO A 48 33.57 26.40 8.08
N LYS A 49 32.52 27.15 8.43
CA LYS A 49 31.29 26.58 8.98
C LYS A 49 30.50 25.73 7.99
N ALA A 50 30.52 26.05 6.70
CA ALA A 50 29.89 25.25 5.67
C ALA A 50 30.61 23.91 5.46
N GLU A 51 31.95 23.90 5.53
CA GLU A 51 32.76 22.68 5.44
C GLU A 51 32.64 21.82 6.73
N GLU A 52 32.60 22.44 7.91
CA GLU A 52 32.29 21.77 9.18
C GLU A 52 30.89 21.12 9.15
N LEU A 53 29.85 21.88 8.75
CA LEU A 53 28.48 21.37 8.64
C LEU A 53 28.37 20.25 7.60
N LYS A 54 29.09 20.34 6.48
CA LYS A 54 29.21 19.28 5.47
C LYS A 54 29.82 18.01 6.06
N MET A 55 30.90 18.11 6.84
CA MET A 55 31.51 16.95 7.50
C MET A 55 30.58 16.29 8.52
N LEU A 56 29.83 17.08 9.29
CA LEU A 56 28.83 16.58 10.24
C LEU A 56 27.66 15.89 9.53
N LEU A 57 27.12 16.50 8.46
CA LEU A 57 26.06 15.92 7.64
C LEU A 57 26.51 14.62 6.95
N LEU A 58 27.71 14.59 6.38
CA LEU A 58 28.27 13.40 5.74
C LEU A 58 28.31 12.23 6.73
N LYS A 59 28.91 12.44 7.91
CA LYS A 59 29.04 11.43 8.96
C LYS A 59 27.68 10.92 9.48
N GLN A 60 26.69 11.81 9.58
CA GLN A 60 25.32 11.42 9.98
C GLN A 60 24.66 10.55 8.90
N TYR A 61 24.74 10.95 7.62
CA TYR A 61 24.18 10.18 6.51
C TYR A 61 24.92 8.85 6.25
N GLU A 62 26.23 8.77 6.48
CA GLU A 62 27.00 7.53 6.44
C GLU A 62 26.49 6.53 7.49
N LYS A 63 26.20 6.99 8.71
CA LYS A 63 25.61 6.18 9.78
C LYS A 63 24.20 5.71 9.42
N GLU A 64 23.32 6.63 9.01
CA GLU A 64 21.94 6.31 8.61
C GLU A 64 21.91 5.34 7.43
N TYR A 65 22.83 5.48 6.47
CA TYR A 65 22.94 4.57 5.33
C TYR A 65 23.45 3.18 5.73
N ALA A 66 24.39 3.08 6.67
CA ALA A 66 24.83 1.80 7.23
C ALA A 66 23.68 1.09 7.99
N GLU A 67 22.91 1.82 8.79
CA GLU A 67 21.72 1.31 9.48
C GLU A 67 20.64 0.84 8.49
N TYR A 68 20.39 1.60 7.43
CA TYR A 68 19.50 1.21 6.33
C TYR A 68 19.96 -0.07 5.61
N LEU A 69 21.26 -0.23 5.32
CA LEU A 69 21.80 -1.43 4.67
C LEU A 69 21.65 -2.69 5.54
N VAL A 70 21.80 -2.57 6.87
CA VAL A 70 21.55 -3.67 7.81
C VAL A 70 20.06 -4.03 7.82
N LEU A 71 19.18 -3.04 7.93
CA LEU A 71 17.72 -3.26 7.91
C LEU A 71 17.26 -3.91 6.59
N LYS A 72 17.76 -3.45 5.44
CA LYS A 72 17.41 -3.98 4.12
C LYS A 72 17.87 -5.43 3.94
N ARG A 73 19.02 -5.82 4.50
CA ARG A 73 19.47 -7.22 4.53
C ARG A 73 18.58 -8.08 5.41
N ALA A 74 18.23 -7.60 6.61
CA ALA A 74 17.34 -8.33 7.53
C ALA A 74 15.94 -8.56 6.93
N GLU A 75 15.41 -7.57 6.20
CA GLU A 75 14.17 -7.69 5.43
C GLU A 75 14.26 -8.77 4.34
N GLN A 76 15.34 -8.77 3.54
CA GLN A 76 15.58 -9.80 2.51
C GLN A 76 15.76 -11.21 3.10
N GLU A 77 16.44 -11.34 4.24
CA GLU A 77 16.56 -12.61 4.95
C GLU A 77 15.21 -13.08 5.51
N ALA A 78 14.34 -12.18 5.97
CA ALA A 78 12.99 -12.53 6.44
C ALA A 78 12.08 -12.96 5.28
N GLU A 79 12.11 -12.24 4.16
CA GLU A 79 11.37 -12.55 2.93
C GLU A 79 11.80 -13.92 2.37
N ALA A 80 13.10 -14.22 2.36
CA ALA A 80 13.64 -15.52 1.96
C ALA A 80 13.19 -16.66 2.90
N ARG A 81 13.26 -16.46 4.23
CA ARG A 81 12.83 -17.46 5.23
C ARG A 81 11.33 -17.77 5.12
N GLU A 82 10.49 -16.77 4.95
CA GLU A 82 9.05 -16.97 4.80
C GLU A 82 8.70 -17.58 3.42
N THR A 83 9.44 -17.25 2.36
CA THR A 83 9.31 -17.92 1.04
C THR A 83 9.63 -19.43 1.14
N ILE A 84 10.73 -19.80 1.80
CA ILE A 84 11.11 -21.20 2.03
C ILE A 84 10.00 -21.91 2.82
N ARG A 85 9.53 -21.31 3.91
CA ARG A 85 8.47 -21.86 4.76
C ARG A 85 7.15 -22.07 4.01
N GLN A 86 6.81 -21.18 3.07
CA GLN A 86 5.63 -21.33 2.21
C GLN A 86 5.80 -22.46 1.20
N GLN A 87 6.99 -22.62 0.61
CA GLN A 87 7.32 -23.76 -0.26
C GLN A 87 7.28 -25.10 0.50
N GLU A 88 7.79 -25.16 1.73
CA GLU A 88 7.71 -26.34 2.59
C GLU A 88 6.25 -26.73 2.91
N LEU A 89 5.41 -25.73 3.25
CA LEU A 89 3.99 -25.92 3.54
C LEU A 89 3.19 -26.34 2.30
N GLU A 90 3.52 -25.79 1.12
CA GLU A 90 2.90 -26.20 -0.14
C GLU A 90 3.31 -27.61 -0.54
N ALA A 91 4.59 -27.95 -0.45
CA ALA A 91 5.09 -29.30 -0.74
C ALA A 91 4.46 -30.35 0.20
N GLU A 92 4.23 -30.02 1.47
CA GLU A 92 3.52 -30.90 2.41
C GLU A 92 2.04 -31.04 2.04
N ARG A 93 1.35 -29.96 1.67
CA ARG A 93 -0.04 -30.03 1.15
C ARG A 93 -0.13 -30.89 -0.11
N GLN A 94 0.83 -30.78 -1.03
CA GLN A 94 0.89 -31.59 -2.24
C GLN A 94 1.08 -33.08 -1.91
N ARG A 95 2.01 -33.43 -1.00
CA ARG A 95 2.17 -34.81 -0.49
C ARG A 95 0.90 -35.37 0.14
N GLN A 96 0.20 -34.58 0.94
CA GLN A 96 -1.05 -34.98 1.59
C GLN A 96 -2.20 -35.16 0.57
N ALA A 97 -2.32 -34.25 -0.40
CA ALA A 97 -3.31 -34.35 -1.46
C ALA A 97 -3.10 -35.58 -2.36
N GLU A 98 -1.84 -35.88 -2.71
CA GLU A 98 -1.46 -37.08 -3.47
C GLU A 98 -1.79 -38.37 -2.69
N LEU A 99 -1.47 -38.42 -1.39
CA LEU A 99 -1.81 -39.56 -0.53
C LEU A 99 -3.33 -39.77 -0.43
N GLN A 100 -4.09 -38.70 -0.19
CA GLN A 100 -5.56 -38.74 -0.17
C GLN A 100 -6.16 -39.08 -1.54
N GLN A 101 -5.50 -38.77 -2.65
CA GLN A 101 -5.92 -39.18 -3.98
C GLN A 101 -5.73 -40.69 -4.17
N ARG A 102 -4.54 -41.22 -3.90
CA ARG A 102 -4.27 -42.67 -3.98
C ARG A 102 -5.21 -43.49 -3.09
N GLN A 103 -5.53 -42.99 -1.89
CA GLN A 103 -6.53 -43.60 -1.00
C GLN A 103 -7.92 -43.64 -1.65
N ARG A 104 -8.42 -42.51 -2.17
CA ARG A 104 -9.73 -42.46 -2.85
C ARG A 104 -9.78 -43.32 -4.11
N GLU A 105 -8.70 -43.40 -4.88
CA GLU A 105 -8.59 -44.28 -6.06
C GLU A 105 -8.63 -45.76 -5.65
N GLN A 106 -7.96 -46.14 -4.57
CA GLN A 106 -8.00 -47.49 -4.01
C GLN A 106 -9.38 -47.86 -3.44
N GLU A 107 -10.03 -46.93 -2.73
CA GLU A 107 -11.41 -47.09 -2.26
C GLU A 107 -12.41 -47.24 -3.42
N GLN A 108 -12.25 -46.43 -4.48
CA GLN A 108 -13.07 -46.55 -5.70
C GLN A 108 -12.85 -47.89 -6.40
N PHE A 109 -11.61 -48.37 -6.48
CA PHE A 109 -11.29 -49.68 -7.06
C PHE A 109 -11.95 -50.82 -6.26
N ILE A 110 -11.81 -50.84 -4.94
CA ILE A 110 -12.45 -51.84 -4.05
C ILE A 110 -13.97 -51.77 -4.19
N THR A 111 -14.55 -50.57 -4.22
CA THR A 111 -15.99 -50.36 -4.42
C THR A 111 -16.47 -50.84 -5.79
N PHE A 112 -15.62 -50.79 -6.80
CA PHE A 112 -15.91 -51.28 -8.16
C PHE A 112 -15.84 -52.81 -8.24
N GLU A 113 -14.83 -53.44 -7.65
CA GLU A 113 -14.76 -54.91 -7.52
C GLU A 113 -15.95 -55.48 -6.76
N GLU A 114 -16.36 -54.88 -5.63
CA GLU A 114 -17.52 -55.36 -4.88
C GLU A 114 -18.83 -55.26 -5.70
N LYS A 115 -18.99 -54.20 -6.50
CA LYS A 115 -20.13 -54.04 -7.41
C LYS A 115 -20.16 -55.12 -8.50
N ILE A 116 -19.02 -55.41 -9.14
CA ILE A 116 -18.92 -56.51 -10.12
C ILE A 116 -19.30 -57.83 -9.47
N ARG A 117 -18.66 -58.16 -8.34
CA ARG A 117 -18.90 -59.42 -7.61
C ARG A 117 -20.35 -59.58 -7.15
N ARG A 118 -21.00 -58.48 -6.75
CA ARG A 118 -22.44 -58.46 -6.42
C ARG A 118 -23.31 -58.66 -7.66
N GLN A 119 -22.99 -58.01 -8.77
CA GLN A 119 -23.74 -58.12 -10.02
C GLN A 119 -23.64 -59.54 -10.64
N GLU A 120 -22.48 -60.19 -10.54
CA GLU A 120 -22.30 -61.60 -10.92
C GLU A 120 -23.15 -62.53 -10.05
N LEU A 121 -23.14 -62.34 -8.73
CA LEU A 121 -23.93 -63.15 -7.79
C LEU A 121 -25.45 -62.95 -7.97
N GLU A 122 -25.89 -61.74 -8.33
CA GLU A 122 -27.27 -61.44 -8.70
C GLU A 122 -27.67 -62.05 -10.07
N LYS A 123 -26.75 -62.07 -11.03
CA LYS A 123 -26.92 -62.72 -12.34
C LYS A 123 -27.05 -64.23 -12.20
N GLU A 124 -26.23 -64.86 -11.36
CA GLU A 124 -26.31 -66.30 -11.10
C GLU A 124 -27.57 -66.67 -10.30
N ARG A 125 -27.97 -65.85 -9.31
CA ARG A 125 -29.28 -65.99 -8.66
C ARG A 125 -30.44 -65.94 -9.67
N ARG A 126 -30.41 -65.03 -10.64
CA ARG A 126 -31.42 -64.98 -11.72
C ARG A 126 -31.41 -66.22 -12.60
N ARG A 127 -30.24 -66.75 -12.98
CA ARG A 127 -30.13 -68.01 -13.72
C ARG A 127 -30.81 -69.15 -12.96
N ILE A 128 -30.45 -69.34 -11.69
CA ILE A 128 -30.99 -70.43 -10.86
C ILE A 128 -32.53 -70.32 -10.75
N VAL A 129 -33.06 -69.12 -10.49
CA VAL A 129 -34.52 -68.92 -10.42
C VAL A 129 -35.19 -69.24 -11.77
N GLN A 130 -34.59 -68.85 -12.90
CA GLN A 130 -35.13 -69.16 -14.23
C GLN A 130 -35.06 -70.66 -14.56
N GLU A 131 -34.00 -71.35 -14.15
CA GLU A 131 -33.79 -72.79 -14.37
C GLU A 131 -34.74 -73.67 -13.55
N PHE A 132 -35.15 -73.21 -12.36
CA PHE A 132 -36.16 -73.87 -11.51
C PHE A 132 -37.60 -73.33 -11.68
N SER A 133 -37.86 -72.48 -12.68
CA SER A 133 -39.21 -71.94 -12.95
C SER A 133 -40.08 -72.90 -13.78
N ILE A 134 -40.85 -73.75 -13.09
CA ILE A 134 -41.88 -74.59 -13.72
C ILE A 134 -43.08 -73.71 -14.14
N PRO A 135 -43.59 -73.81 -15.39
CA PRO A 135 -44.77 -73.06 -15.81
C PRO A 135 -46.06 -73.77 -15.40
N GLU A 136 -46.80 -73.20 -14.44
CA GLU A 136 -48.11 -73.69 -14.00
C GLU A 136 -49.21 -72.63 -14.12
N SER A 137 -50.44 -73.06 -14.41
CA SER A 137 -51.56 -72.21 -14.83
C SER A 137 -52.57 -71.92 -13.69
N PRO A 138 -53.32 -70.81 -13.72
CA PRO A 138 -54.06 -70.33 -12.55
C PRO A 138 -55.41 -71.03 -12.33
N THR A 139 -55.71 -71.43 -11.09
CA THR A 139 -57.07 -71.74 -10.61
C THR A 139 -57.20 -71.35 -9.12
N LEU A 140 -58.44 -71.31 -8.60
CA LEU A 140 -58.87 -70.53 -7.43
C LEU A 140 -58.84 -71.29 -6.06
N PRO A 141 -58.97 -70.57 -4.92
CA PRO A 141 -58.79 -71.07 -3.52
C PRO A 141 -60.17 -71.49 -2.89
N PRO A 142 -60.41 -71.60 -1.54
CA PRO A 142 -59.55 -71.36 -0.36
C PRO A 142 -59.69 -72.32 0.85
N ASP A 143 -59.04 -71.92 1.96
CA ASP A 143 -59.44 -72.10 3.38
C ASP A 143 -59.13 -73.41 4.15
N LEU A 144 -58.47 -73.26 5.32
CA LEU A 144 -58.66 -74.00 6.58
C LEU A 144 -57.93 -73.26 7.74
N LEU A 145 -58.43 -73.38 8.98
CA LEU A 145 -58.11 -72.47 10.10
C LEU A 145 -57.58 -73.15 11.40
N LEU A 146 -56.45 -72.64 11.93
CA LEU A 146 -56.12 -72.50 13.39
C LEU A 146 -56.00 -73.82 14.22
N PRO A 147 -55.78 -73.84 15.57
CA PRO A 147 -55.36 -72.80 16.54
C PRO A 147 -54.20 -73.16 17.54
N GLY A 148 -53.59 -72.12 18.17
CA GLY A 148 -52.83 -72.23 19.46
C GLY A 148 -51.34 -72.63 19.37
N VAL A 149 -50.42 -72.22 20.27
CA VAL A 149 -50.49 -71.58 21.61
C VAL A 149 -49.45 -70.43 21.73
N HIS A 150 -49.55 -69.58 22.78
CA HIS A 150 -48.91 -68.26 22.92
C HIS A 150 -47.37 -68.20 23.10
N GLY A 151 -46.79 -67.02 22.80
CA GLY A 151 -45.36 -66.70 22.98
C GLY A 151 -44.99 -65.21 23.01
N THR A 152 -45.71 -64.35 23.76
CA THR A 152 -45.37 -62.93 24.08
C THR A 152 -45.36 -61.88 22.92
N PRO A 153 -45.46 -60.56 23.21
CA PRO A 153 -46.00 -59.60 22.24
C PRO A 153 -45.01 -58.81 21.38
N GLN A 154 -45.51 -58.50 20.19
CA GLN A 154 -45.12 -57.46 19.22
C GLN A 154 -44.71 -56.10 19.82
N ALA A 155 -43.68 -55.49 19.23
CA ALA A 155 -43.45 -54.04 19.27
C ALA A 155 -43.08 -53.54 17.86
N ALA A 156 -43.87 -52.64 17.29
CA ALA A 156 -43.65 -52.08 15.95
C ALA A 156 -44.10 -50.61 15.93
N PHE A 157 -43.19 -49.73 15.48
CA PHE A 157 -43.37 -48.33 15.03
C PHE A 157 -44.50 -47.48 15.64
N SER A 158 -44.14 -46.42 16.39
CA SER A 158 -44.39 -45.02 15.97
C SER A 158 -43.97 -43.97 17.04
N THR A 159 -43.94 -42.71 16.60
CA THR A 159 -43.60 -41.45 17.27
C THR A 159 -44.18 -41.23 18.68
N PRO A 160 -43.46 -40.46 19.52
CA PRO A 160 -44.11 -39.33 20.19
C PRO A 160 -43.28 -38.03 20.21
N ALA A 161 -43.92 -36.94 20.61
CA ALA A 161 -43.36 -35.64 21.00
C ALA A 161 -44.27 -35.03 22.10
N PRO A 162 -43.99 -33.82 22.60
CA PRO A 162 -42.84 -33.37 23.38
C PRO A 162 -43.19 -33.39 24.92
N PRO A 163 -42.37 -32.82 25.83
CA PRO A 163 -42.35 -31.37 26.08
C PRO A 163 -40.92 -30.81 26.23
N GLY A 164 -40.78 -29.52 26.54
CA GLY A 164 -39.47 -28.86 26.74
C GLY A 164 -39.46 -27.92 27.94
N GLU A 165 -38.34 -27.22 28.15
CA GLU A 165 -38.21 -26.14 29.14
C GLU A 165 -37.17 -25.07 28.69
N ALA A 166 -37.09 -23.95 29.41
CA ALA A 166 -36.49 -22.65 29.04
C ALA A 166 -34.99 -22.71 28.57
N LEU A 167 -34.45 -21.75 27.80
CA LEU A 167 -34.48 -20.29 28.00
C LEU A 167 -34.35 -19.46 26.69
N ASP A 168 -35.00 -18.29 26.64
CA ASP A 168 -34.77 -17.24 25.65
C ASP A 168 -33.44 -16.50 25.88
N LEU A 169 -32.67 -16.20 24.82
CA LEU A 169 -31.74 -15.07 24.76
C LEU A 169 -31.23 -14.75 23.33
N ILE A 170 -31.85 -13.74 22.72
CA ILE A 170 -31.31 -12.77 21.72
C ILE A 170 -30.80 -13.30 20.36
N SER A 171 -31.39 -12.76 19.29
CA SER A 171 -30.92 -12.89 17.90
C SER A 171 -29.81 -11.88 17.55
N PRO A 172 -28.70 -12.28 16.90
CA PRO A 172 -27.68 -11.37 16.42
C PRO A 172 -28.05 -10.77 15.04
N THR A 173 -28.44 -9.50 15.04
CA THR A 173 -28.37 -8.62 13.85
C THR A 173 -27.40 -7.46 14.15
N SER A 174 -27.02 -6.73 13.09
CA SER A 174 -25.81 -5.87 13.04
C SER A 174 -24.49 -6.67 13.03
N GLY A 175 -23.40 -6.19 12.45
CA GLY A 175 -23.17 -4.89 11.80
C GLY A 175 -21.78 -4.38 12.20
N LEU A 176 -21.01 -3.90 11.21
CA LEU A 176 -19.62 -3.50 11.43
C LEU A 176 -19.49 -2.40 12.51
N PRO A 177 -18.52 -2.47 13.43
CA PRO A 177 -18.33 -1.44 14.46
C PRO A 177 -17.83 -0.14 13.83
N ALA A 178 -18.76 0.75 13.50
CA ALA A 178 -18.45 2.12 13.10
C ALA A 178 -17.97 2.91 14.32
N PHE A 179 -16.68 3.28 14.34
CA PHE A 179 -16.11 4.12 15.39
C PHE A 179 -16.57 5.58 15.24
N ASP A 180 -17.67 5.93 15.90
CA ASP A 180 -18.03 7.32 16.15
C ASP A 180 -16.91 8.03 16.94
N ARG A 181 -16.65 9.29 16.59
CA ARG A 181 -15.64 10.17 17.20
C ARG A 181 -16.23 11.49 17.71
N SER A 182 -17.56 11.63 17.74
CA SER A 182 -18.25 12.90 18.04
C SER A 182 -18.08 13.40 19.49
N LEU A 183 -17.54 12.58 20.41
CA LEU A 183 -17.39 12.90 21.83
C LEU A 183 -15.93 12.83 22.34
N LYS A 184 -15.03 13.67 21.79
CA LYS A 184 -13.76 14.02 22.46
C LYS A 184 -13.85 15.44 23.04
N PRO A 185 -13.57 15.67 24.35
CA PRO A 185 -13.81 16.96 24.99
C PRO A 185 -13.07 18.13 24.33
N GLY A 186 -13.81 19.21 24.04
CA GLY A 186 -13.26 20.45 23.51
C GLY A 186 -12.69 21.35 24.62
N VAL A 187 -11.48 21.84 24.42
CA VAL A 187 -10.95 23.00 25.16
C VAL A 187 -11.47 24.27 24.48
N PRO A 188 -12.01 25.27 25.20
CA PRO A 188 -12.64 26.44 24.59
C PRO A 188 -11.60 27.29 23.84
N VAL A 189 -11.76 27.41 22.52
CA VAL A 189 -10.91 28.24 21.67
C VAL A 189 -11.40 29.68 21.72
N THR A 190 -10.69 30.53 22.46
CA THR A 190 -10.82 31.99 22.34
C THR A 190 -10.50 32.42 20.90
N ALA A 191 -11.40 33.17 20.27
CA ALA A 191 -11.23 33.59 18.89
C ALA A 191 -9.99 34.49 18.71
N GLY A 192 -9.09 34.13 17.78
CA GLY A 192 -8.02 35.03 17.33
C GLY A 192 -6.74 34.37 16.82
N GLN A 193 -6.38 33.17 17.30
CA GLN A 193 -5.12 32.52 16.91
C GLN A 193 -5.32 31.35 15.95
N CYS A 194 -4.64 31.40 14.80
CA CYS A 194 -4.56 30.31 13.84
C CYS A 194 -3.87 29.09 14.47
N VAL A 195 -4.38 27.89 14.23
CA VAL A 195 -3.93 26.66 14.91
C VAL A 195 -2.56 26.22 14.37
N SER A 196 -1.49 26.50 15.11
CA SER A 196 -0.14 26.02 14.82
C SER A 196 -0.02 24.52 15.07
N VAL A 197 -0.21 23.69 14.03
CA VAL A 197 -0.05 22.23 14.13
C VAL A 197 1.42 21.91 14.41
N ASN A 198 1.70 21.24 15.53
CA ASN A 198 3.04 20.89 16.00
C ASN A 198 4.03 22.08 16.07
N GLY A 199 3.51 23.30 16.31
CA GLY A 199 4.32 24.53 16.34
C GLY A 199 4.70 25.12 14.98
N LEU A 200 4.33 24.46 13.87
CA LEU A 200 4.50 24.98 12.52
C LEU A 200 3.31 25.85 12.10
N ARG A 201 3.56 26.85 11.23
CA ARG A 201 2.51 27.64 10.58
C ARG A 201 1.78 26.78 9.55
N GLN A 202 0.45 26.91 9.50
CA GLN A 202 -0.38 26.17 8.55
C GLN A 202 -0.04 26.56 7.10
N LEU A 203 -0.07 25.58 6.19
CA LEU A 203 0.10 25.76 4.75
C LEU A 203 -1.20 25.35 4.03
N PHE A 204 -1.82 26.30 3.34
CA PHE A 204 -2.97 26.05 2.47
C PHE A 204 -2.50 25.82 1.03
N VAL A 205 -2.98 24.72 0.44
CA VAL A 205 -2.63 24.27 -0.92
C VAL A 205 -3.94 24.14 -1.72
N PRO A 206 -4.09 24.81 -2.88
CA PRO A 206 -5.28 24.65 -3.72
C PRO A 206 -5.46 23.21 -4.21
N ALA A 207 -6.67 22.65 -4.11
CA ALA A 207 -6.95 21.27 -4.52
C ALA A 207 -6.68 21.03 -6.02
N GLU A 208 -6.85 22.06 -6.86
CA GLU A 208 -6.60 22.01 -8.30
C GLU A 208 -5.11 22.02 -8.68
N LEU A 209 -4.21 22.34 -7.74
CA LEU A 209 -2.78 22.46 -8.01
C LEU A 209 -2.20 21.15 -8.54
N CYS A 210 -2.53 20.04 -7.89
CA CYS A 210 -2.07 18.70 -8.24
C CYS A 210 -2.50 18.26 -9.65
N PRO A 211 -3.81 18.25 -10.02
CA PRO A 211 -4.24 17.86 -11.36
C PRO A 211 -3.79 18.84 -12.45
N ASN A 212 -3.67 20.14 -12.17
CA ASN A 212 -3.21 21.10 -13.19
C ASN A 212 -1.70 21.00 -13.43
N PHE A 213 -0.89 20.73 -12.40
CA PHE A 213 0.54 20.43 -12.57
C PHE A 213 0.77 19.11 -13.32
N LEU A 214 -0.02 18.07 -13.05
CA LEU A 214 0.04 16.80 -13.79
C LEU A 214 -0.24 16.95 -15.29
N LYS A 215 -1.24 17.75 -15.68
CA LYS A 215 -1.51 18.09 -17.10
C LYS A 215 -0.33 18.81 -17.76
N LEU A 216 0.28 19.77 -17.06
CA LEU A 216 1.43 20.51 -17.57
C LEU A 216 2.66 19.59 -17.75
N ALA A 217 2.87 18.66 -16.81
CA ALA A 217 3.94 17.68 -16.85
C ALA A 217 3.69 16.51 -17.82
N GLU A 218 2.50 16.36 -18.40
CA GLU A 218 2.11 15.20 -19.22
C GLU A 218 3.04 14.98 -20.42
N ALA A 219 3.35 16.06 -21.16
CA ALA A 219 4.22 16.00 -22.33
C ALA A 219 5.69 15.62 -22.00
N ASN A 220 6.15 15.86 -20.76
CA ASN A 220 7.47 15.43 -20.28
C ASN A 220 7.42 13.99 -19.73
N THR A 221 6.37 13.68 -18.97
CA THR A 221 6.10 12.35 -18.42
C THR A 221 6.04 11.29 -19.54
N ALA A 222 5.42 11.64 -20.68
CA ALA A 222 5.35 10.81 -21.88
C ALA A 222 6.72 10.55 -22.56
N ARG A 223 7.72 11.40 -22.33
CA ARG A 223 9.11 11.24 -22.84
C ARG A 223 10.07 10.61 -21.82
N ALA A 224 9.56 10.09 -20.71
CA ALA A 224 10.37 9.62 -19.59
C ALA A 224 11.27 10.71 -18.95
N VAL A 225 10.74 11.94 -18.82
CA VAL A 225 11.43 13.08 -18.21
C VAL A 225 10.64 13.60 -17.00
N GLU A 226 11.30 13.69 -15.84
CA GLU A 226 10.70 14.32 -14.65
C GLU A 226 10.36 15.80 -14.89
N THR A 227 9.45 16.35 -14.10
CA THR A 227 9.15 17.79 -14.15
C THR A 227 8.94 18.34 -12.75
N CYS A 228 9.66 19.42 -12.43
CA CYS A 228 9.57 20.14 -11.16
C CYS A 228 8.93 21.53 -11.32
N GLY A 229 8.34 22.00 -10.23
CA GLY A 229 7.81 23.35 -10.07
C GLY A 229 8.09 23.87 -8.66
N ILE A 230 8.18 25.19 -8.53
CA ILE A 230 8.46 25.88 -7.28
C ILE A 230 7.14 26.45 -6.74
N LEU A 231 6.77 26.04 -5.53
CA LEU A 231 5.53 26.46 -4.89
C LEU A 231 5.72 27.82 -4.25
N CYS A 232 4.93 28.79 -4.72
CA CYS A 232 5.08 30.19 -4.40
C CYS A 232 3.77 30.73 -3.81
N GLY A 233 3.87 31.60 -2.81
CA GLY A 233 2.68 32.08 -2.12
C GLY A 233 2.94 33.22 -1.14
N LYS A 234 1.92 33.54 -0.34
CA LYS A 234 1.96 34.66 0.61
C LYS A 234 1.58 34.21 2.02
N LEU A 235 2.09 34.93 3.02
CA LEU A 235 1.78 34.75 4.43
C LEU A 235 0.60 35.65 4.81
N MET A 236 -0.53 35.07 5.18
CA MET A 236 -1.76 35.77 5.56
C MET A 236 -2.29 35.22 6.88
N LYS A 237 -2.57 36.10 7.86
CA LYS A 237 -3.16 35.71 9.18
C LYS A 237 -2.37 34.58 9.90
N ASN A 238 -1.04 34.62 9.82
CA ASN A 238 -0.09 33.61 10.33
C ASN A 238 -0.12 32.23 9.64
N ALA A 239 -0.81 32.09 8.51
CA ALA A 239 -0.79 30.90 7.66
C ALA A 239 -0.22 31.22 6.26
N PHE A 240 0.51 30.28 5.67
CA PHE A 240 0.96 30.37 4.29
C PHE A 240 -0.15 29.89 3.35
N THR A 241 -0.31 30.53 2.20
CA THR A 241 -1.20 30.08 1.13
C THR A 241 -0.44 30.02 -0.18
N VAL A 242 -0.35 28.84 -0.79
CA VAL A 242 0.20 28.67 -2.15
C VAL A 242 -0.77 29.32 -3.13
N THR A 243 -0.26 30.26 -3.94
CA THR A 243 -1.06 30.98 -4.94
C THR A 243 -0.51 30.82 -6.35
N HIS A 244 0.78 30.48 -6.48
CA HIS A 244 1.47 30.33 -7.76
C HIS A 244 2.30 29.04 -7.77
N VAL A 245 2.39 28.39 -8.92
CA VAL A 245 3.40 27.36 -9.20
C VAL A 245 4.23 27.88 -10.35
N ILE A 246 5.49 28.22 -10.09
CA ILE A 246 6.42 28.64 -11.13
C ILE A 246 7.10 27.38 -11.65
N VAL A 247 6.91 27.08 -12.94
CA VAL A 247 7.62 25.99 -13.63
C VAL A 247 8.83 26.62 -14.33
N PRO A 248 10.04 26.54 -13.76
CA PRO A 248 11.21 27.14 -14.37
C PRO A 248 11.62 26.37 -15.64
N LYS A 249 12.46 27.00 -16.45
CA LYS A 249 13.31 26.29 -17.43
C LYS A 249 14.08 25.22 -16.67
N GLN A 250 14.19 24.02 -17.24
CA GLN A 250 14.76 22.87 -16.55
C GLN A 250 15.21 21.81 -17.54
N CYS A 251 16.30 21.12 -17.20
CA CYS A 251 16.73 19.88 -17.84
C CYS A 251 16.50 18.70 -16.89
N GLY A 252 16.21 17.51 -17.44
CA GLY A 252 15.83 16.37 -16.63
C GLY A 252 15.89 15.06 -17.40
N GLY A 253 15.94 13.96 -16.65
CA GLY A 253 15.88 12.58 -17.13
C GLY A 253 14.78 11.79 -16.42
N PRO A 254 14.86 10.45 -16.41
CA PRO A 254 13.83 9.60 -15.80
C PRO A 254 13.68 9.77 -14.28
N ASP A 255 14.81 10.05 -13.60
CA ASP A 255 14.97 10.06 -12.13
C ASP A 255 15.56 11.37 -11.58
N TYR A 256 15.63 12.43 -12.39
CA TYR A 256 16.10 13.75 -11.95
C TYR A 256 15.50 14.91 -12.75
N CYS A 257 15.37 16.05 -12.10
CA CYS A 257 15.01 17.34 -12.68
C CYS A 257 15.88 18.45 -12.06
N ASP A 258 16.55 19.23 -12.90
CA ASP A 258 17.48 20.29 -12.52
C ASP A 258 17.03 21.63 -13.11
N THR A 259 16.89 22.65 -12.25
CA THR A 259 16.38 23.97 -12.64
C THR A 259 17.44 24.82 -13.33
N GLU A 260 17.05 25.45 -14.43
CA GLU A 260 17.86 26.38 -15.21
C GLU A 260 17.35 27.81 -15.09
N ASN A 261 18.25 28.78 -15.35
CA ASN A 261 17.96 30.21 -15.34
C ASN A 261 17.27 30.74 -14.06
N GLU A 262 17.77 30.30 -12.90
CA GLU A 262 17.26 30.62 -11.55
C GLU A 262 17.09 32.13 -11.25
N GLU A 263 17.79 32.99 -11.99
CA GLU A 263 17.65 34.45 -11.93
C GLU A 263 16.30 34.97 -12.46
N GLU A 264 15.69 34.29 -13.44
CA GLU A 264 14.35 34.59 -13.95
C GLU A 264 13.25 34.18 -12.95
N LEU A 265 13.43 33.02 -12.31
CA LEU A 265 12.60 32.57 -11.18
C LEU A 265 12.62 33.61 -10.05
N PHE A 266 13.80 34.05 -9.62
CA PHE A 266 13.95 35.05 -8.57
C PHE A 266 13.25 36.37 -8.93
N LEU A 267 13.44 36.87 -10.16
CA LEU A 267 12.78 38.10 -10.62
C LEU A 267 11.24 37.99 -10.61
N ILE A 268 10.68 36.85 -11.01
CA ILE A 268 9.23 36.62 -10.95
C ILE A 268 8.73 36.58 -9.50
N GLN A 269 9.49 35.97 -8.58
CA GLN A 269 9.14 35.92 -7.16
C GLN A 269 9.18 37.31 -6.50
N ASP A 270 10.24 38.09 -6.75
CA ASP A 270 10.44 39.43 -6.20
C ASP A 270 9.36 40.42 -6.71
N GLN A 271 9.14 40.48 -8.03
CA GLN A 271 8.15 41.38 -8.65
C GLN A 271 6.70 41.13 -8.19
N ASN A 272 6.38 39.90 -7.76
CA ASN A 272 5.04 39.53 -7.31
C ASN A 272 4.93 39.41 -5.78
N ASP A 273 6.00 39.70 -5.02
CA ASP A 273 6.09 39.53 -3.56
C ASP A 273 5.70 38.09 -3.13
N LEU A 274 6.40 37.10 -3.68
CA LEU A 274 6.12 35.67 -3.47
C LEU A 274 7.20 35.00 -2.63
N ILE A 275 6.76 34.36 -1.55
CA ILE A 275 7.59 33.52 -0.68
C ILE A 275 7.65 32.11 -1.30
N THR A 276 8.85 31.52 -1.35
CA THR A 276 9.03 30.07 -1.63
C THR A 276 8.46 29.25 -0.47
N LEU A 277 7.46 28.42 -0.74
CA LEU A 277 6.75 27.60 0.27
C LEU A 277 7.09 26.10 0.19
N GLY A 278 7.77 25.67 -0.87
CA GLY A 278 8.14 24.28 -1.11
C GLY A 278 8.35 24.03 -2.60
N TRP A 279 8.39 22.76 -2.99
CA TRP A 279 8.50 22.32 -4.38
C TRP A 279 7.65 21.09 -4.66
N ILE A 280 7.38 20.87 -5.94
CA ILE A 280 6.51 19.82 -6.46
C ILE A 280 7.20 19.13 -7.63
N HIS A 281 7.16 17.80 -7.69
CA HIS A 281 7.68 17.05 -8.85
C HIS A 281 6.80 15.86 -9.24
N VAL A 282 6.78 15.58 -10.55
CA VAL A 282 6.22 14.37 -11.17
C VAL A 282 7.38 13.52 -11.64
N ARG A 283 7.41 12.25 -11.22
CA ARG A 283 8.36 11.24 -11.73
C ARG A 283 7.78 10.51 -12.93
N SER A 284 8.66 10.05 -13.81
CA SER A 284 8.22 9.38 -15.04
C SER A 284 7.76 7.93 -14.83
N PHE A 285 7.08 7.36 -15.82
CA PHE A 285 6.41 6.06 -15.66
C PHE A 285 7.37 4.86 -15.56
N LEU A 286 8.68 4.97 -15.85
CA LEU A 286 9.52 3.77 -16.02
C LEU A 286 9.76 2.94 -14.74
N ASP A 287 9.60 3.51 -13.54
CA ASP A 287 9.68 2.80 -12.24
C ASP A 287 8.40 1.98 -11.92
N ARG A 288 7.74 1.44 -12.96
CA ARG A 288 6.29 1.17 -12.95
C ARG A 288 5.82 -0.06 -12.17
N PHE A 289 6.71 -0.91 -11.68
CA PHE A 289 6.34 -2.23 -11.14
C PHE A 289 5.71 -2.21 -9.74
N LYS A 290 5.51 -1.05 -9.10
CA LYS A 290 4.87 -0.99 -7.77
C LYS A 290 3.68 -0.03 -7.60
N TYR A 291 3.71 1.25 -7.99
CA TYR A 291 2.65 2.20 -7.59
C TYR A 291 2.31 3.33 -8.59
N ASN A 292 1.17 3.98 -8.33
CA ASN A 292 0.63 5.15 -9.04
C ASN A 292 1.63 6.31 -9.18
N THR A 293 1.36 7.21 -10.14
CA THR A 293 2.10 8.46 -10.37
C THR A 293 2.20 9.30 -9.10
N PHE A 294 3.32 9.17 -8.37
CA PHE A 294 3.53 9.86 -7.10
C PHE A 294 3.97 11.31 -7.29
N LEU A 295 2.99 12.20 -7.28
CA LEU A 295 3.22 13.61 -7.03
C LEU A 295 3.82 13.79 -5.64
N ASN A 296 5.02 14.35 -5.55
CA ASN A 296 5.72 14.57 -4.29
C ASN A 296 5.81 16.08 -4.01
N MET A 297 5.18 16.54 -2.93
CA MET A 297 5.41 17.85 -2.33
C MET A 297 6.43 17.74 -1.19
N ARG A 298 7.35 18.71 -1.11
CA ARG A 298 8.36 18.86 -0.04
C ARG A 298 8.67 20.32 0.23
#